data_AF-A0A5N6ATN9-F1
#
_entry.id   AF-A0A5N6ATN9-F1
#
_cell.length_a   1.000
_cell.length_b   1.000
_cell.length_c   1.000
_cell.angle_alpha   90.00
_cell.angle_beta   90.00
_cell.angle_gamma   90.00
#
_symmetry.space_group_name_H-M   'P 1'
#
loop_
_entity.id
_entity.type
_entity.pdbx_description
1 polymer ?
#
loop_
_entity_poly.entity_id
_entity_poly.type
_entity_poly.pdbx_seq_one_letter_code
_entity_poly.pdbx_strand_id
1 'polypeptide(L)'
;MHRELDEGSERYAPNGSHHSGFAADWGAGVGSISTLDASAAKGRYGVAYVRSIFSQAAVGFNETSPDEDAIAVDGSLEFAIAAARVQVKCSSQFKIAGKSATWNSELHWRESWATSRVPVYFILVILEHNDASNWIQHHATGTDHKAAAFWVRVNEVTPSDKIVVPKTQRLTVETLTQWEKEVNSCFTPTL
;
A
#
# COMPACT_ATOMS: atom_id res chain seq x y z
N MET A 1 -42.10 -35.01 -47.43
CA MET A 1 -42.18 -36.04 -46.40
C MET A 1 -41.63 -35.43 -45.11
N HIS A 2 -42.51 -35.15 -44.13
CA HIS A 2 -42.24 -34.75 -42.73
C HIS A 2 -41.41 -33.47 -42.47
N ARG A 3 -41.57 -32.68 -41.42
CA ARG A 3 -42.46 -32.49 -40.25
C ARG A 3 -42.04 -31.09 -39.74
N GLU A 4 -42.93 -30.12 -39.57
CA GLU A 4 -43.63 -29.78 -38.31
C GLU A 4 -42.78 -29.83 -37.02
N LEU A 5 -42.53 -28.61 -36.52
CA LEU A 5 -42.47 -28.09 -35.14
C LEU A 5 -41.96 -28.98 -34.01
N ASP A 6 -40.97 -28.47 -33.27
CA ASP A 6 -40.92 -28.68 -31.82
C ASP A 6 -40.49 -27.39 -31.09
N GLU A 7 -41.19 -27.16 -30.00
CA GLU A 7 -41.20 -25.97 -29.15
C GLU A 7 -40.05 -26.03 -28.13
N GLY A 8 -39.35 -24.91 -27.92
CA GLY A 8 -38.28 -24.79 -26.94
C GLY A 8 -38.35 -23.45 -26.23
N SER A 9 -39.26 -23.35 -25.26
CA SER A 9 -39.45 -22.21 -24.37
C SER A 9 -38.24 -22.02 -23.44
N GLU A 10 -37.48 -20.93 -23.59
CA GLU A 10 -36.66 -20.37 -22.49
C GLU A 10 -37.24 -19.03 -22.06
N ARG A 11 -37.99 -19.10 -20.95
CA ARG A 11 -38.49 -17.94 -20.22
C ARG A 11 -37.36 -17.35 -19.38
N TYR A 12 -37.24 -16.04 -19.52
CA TYR A 12 -36.58 -15.11 -18.62
C TYR A 12 -37.21 -15.19 -17.21
N ALA A 13 -36.40 -15.45 -16.17
CA ALA A 13 -36.68 -15.02 -14.80
C ALA A 13 -35.40 -15.04 -13.94
N PRO A 14 -35.13 -13.97 -13.15
CA PRO A 14 -34.00 -13.91 -12.22
C PRO A 14 -34.39 -14.53 -10.87
N ASN A 15 -33.61 -15.51 -10.39
CA ASN A 15 -33.62 -15.94 -8.99
C ASN A 15 -32.41 -15.29 -8.31
N GLY A 16 -32.45 -14.71 -7.12
CA GLY A 16 -33.44 -14.72 -6.07
C GLY A 16 -32.67 -14.33 -4.80
N SER A 17 -33.00 -13.18 -4.22
CA SER A 17 -32.38 -12.63 -3.02
C SER A 17 -32.66 -13.52 -1.81
N HIS A 18 -31.63 -14.17 -1.27
CA HIS A 18 -31.68 -14.72 0.08
C HIS A 18 -31.31 -13.64 1.09
N HIS A 19 -32.34 -12.92 1.55
CA HIS A 19 -32.31 -12.27 2.85
C HIS A 19 -32.51 -13.34 3.92
N SER A 20 -31.48 -13.63 4.71
CA SER A 20 -31.62 -14.28 6.01
C SER A 20 -30.90 -13.43 7.04
N GLY A 21 -31.67 -12.97 8.03
CA GLY A 21 -31.31 -11.91 8.95
C GLY A 21 -30.12 -12.23 9.84
N PHE A 22 -29.30 -11.20 10.06
CA PHE A 22 -28.52 -11.09 11.27
C PHE A 22 -29.18 -10.02 12.13
N ALA A 23 -29.78 -10.46 13.23
CA ALA A 23 -30.28 -9.56 14.26
C ALA A 23 -29.10 -8.77 14.82
N ALA A 24 -29.14 -7.47 14.56
CA ALA A 24 -28.27 -6.46 15.11
C ALA A 24 -28.63 -6.24 16.59
N ASP A 25 -27.71 -6.57 17.50
CA ASP A 25 -27.66 -5.95 18.82
C ASP A 25 -26.57 -4.87 18.77
N TRP A 26 -26.92 -3.72 18.17
CA TRP A 26 -26.10 -2.52 18.21
C TRP A 26 -26.57 -1.66 19.37
N GLY A 27 -25.86 -1.77 20.50
CA GLY A 27 -25.90 -0.78 21.57
C GLY A 27 -25.67 0.62 20.99
N ALA A 28 -26.52 1.54 21.40
CA ALA A 28 -26.70 2.87 20.85
C ALA A 28 -25.41 3.71 20.72
N GLY A 29 -25.24 4.34 19.55
CA GLY A 29 -24.82 5.74 19.47
C GLY A 29 -23.42 6.06 18.97
N VAL A 30 -23.15 5.90 17.67
CA VAL A 30 -22.43 6.86 16.82
C VAL A 30 -22.98 6.70 15.40
N GLY A 31 -23.38 7.80 14.74
CA GLY A 31 -23.92 7.76 13.37
C GLY A 31 -22.97 7.05 12.41
N SER A 32 -23.53 6.25 11.49
CA SER A 32 -22.79 5.46 10.51
C SER A 32 -21.92 6.37 9.64
N ILE A 33 -20.66 6.50 10.03
CA ILE A 33 -19.61 7.01 9.15
C ILE A 33 -19.55 6.00 8.01
N SER A 34 -19.73 6.43 6.75
CA SER A 34 -19.43 5.58 5.61
C SER A 34 -17.96 5.17 5.69
N THR A 35 -17.72 3.92 6.02
CA THR A 35 -16.38 3.39 6.22
C THR A 35 -15.86 2.83 4.91
N LEU A 36 -14.65 3.24 4.51
CA LEU A 36 -13.82 2.46 3.59
C LEU A 36 -13.82 0.99 4.05
N ASP A 37 -13.73 0.05 3.11
CA ASP A 37 -13.49 -1.34 3.52
C ASP A 37 -12.15 -1.46 4.27
N ALA A 38 -11.95 -2.57 4.97
CA ALA A 38 -10.77 -2.77 5.80
C ALA A 38 -9.45 -2.72 5.02
N SER A 39 -9.45 -3.09 3.73
CA SER A 39 -8.27 -3.04 2.86
C SER A 39 -7.95 -1.61 2.48
N ALA A 40 -8.94 -0.84 2.03
CA ALA A 40 -8.81 0.56 1.71
C ALA A 40 -8.41 1.39 2.93
N ALA A 41 -9.03 1.16 4.10
CA ALA A 41 -8.64 1.80 5.36
C ALA A 41 -7.18 1.50 5.73
N LYS A 42 -6.73 0.26 5.56
CA LYS A 42 -5.34 -0.17 5.81
C LYS A 42 -4.36 0.50 4.83
N GLY A 43 -4.70 0.56 3.55
CA GLY A 43 -3.92 1.27 2.53
C GLY A 43 -3.74 2.74 2.88
N ARG A 44 -4.84 3.44 3.21
CA ARG A 44 -4.81 4.85 3.62
C ARG A 44 -4.00 5.08 4.89
N TYR A 45 -4.13 4.20 5.89
CA TYR A 45 -3.30 4.26 7.09
C TYR A 45 -1.81 4.13 6.75
N GLY A 46 -1.45 3.19 5.86
CA GLY A 46 -0.06 3.00 5.43
C GLY A 46 0.55 4.25 4.83
N VAL A 47 -0.15 4.89 3.88
CA VAL A 47 0.29 6.14 3.26
C VAL A 47 0.38 7.27 4.29
N ALA A 48 -0.62 7.41 5.17
CA ALA A 48 -0.61 8.44 6.21
C ALA A 48 0.55 8.27 7.21
N TYR A 49 0.84 7.04 7.63
CA TYR A 49 1.96 6.70 8.51
C TYR A 49 3.30 7.07 7.86
N VAL A 50 3.48 6.76 6.58
CA VAL A 50 4.70 7.10 5.84
C VAL A 50 4.83 8.62 5.66
N ARG A 51 3.73 9.31 5.34
CA ARG A 51 3.67 10.77 5.22
C ARG A 51 4.09 11.47 6.53
N SER A 52 3.78 10.92 7.70
CA SER A 52 4.19 11.55 8.97
C SER A 52 5.72 11.53 9.15
N ILE A 53 6.39 10.45 8.75
CA ILE A 53 7.87 10.35 8.75
C ILE A 53 8.46 11.35 7.74
N PHE A 54 7.88 11.44 6.55
CA PHE A 54 8.36 12.40 5.54
C PHE A 54 8.18 13.85 5.98
N SER A 55 7.05 14.14 6.65
CA SER A 55 6.77 15.45 7.23
C SER A 55 7.75 15.80 8.35
N GLN A 56 8.14 14.82 9.17
CA GLN A 56 9.16 15.01 10.21
C GLN A 56 10.51 15.44 9.61
N ALA A 57 10.83 14.95 8.41
CA ALA A 57 12.04 15.32 7.68
C ALA A 57 11.89 16.60 6.82
N ALA A 58 10.72 17.24 6.83
CA ALA A 58 10.37 18.35 5.95
C ALA A 58 10.52 18.05 4.44
N VAL A 59 10.31 16.78 4.04
CA VAL A 59 10.33 16.36 2.62
C VAL A 59 8.91 16.35 2.06
N GLY A 60 8.73 16.98 0.90
CA GLY A 60 7.44 17.00 0.20
C GLY A 60 7.06 15.60 -0.30
N PHE A 61 5.77 15.24 -0.20
CA PHE A 61 5.24 13.99 -0.70
C PHE A 61 3.95 14.21 -1.50
N ASN A 62 3.98 13.84 -2.78
CA ASN A 62 2.83 13.89 -3.67
C ASN A 62 2.24 12.48 -3.81
N GLU A 63 1.04 12.27 -3.26
CA GLU A 63 0.32 10.99 -3.38
C GLU A 63 -0.37 10.92 -4.74
N THR A 64 -0.22 9.79 -5.43
CA THR A 64 -1.04 9.44 -6.59
C THR A 64 -2.45 9.16 -6.10
N SER A 65 -3.50 9.70 -6.76
CA SER A 65 -4.87 9.40 -6.33
C SER A 65 -5.09 7.88 -6.33
N PRO A 66 -5.93 7.35 -5.43
CA PRO A 66 -6.28 5.93 -5.46
C PRO A 66 -6.80 5.53 -6.83
N ASP A 67 -6.47 4.31 -7.23
CA ASP A 67 -6.84 3.71 -8.51
C ASP A 67 -6.20 4.40 -9.74
N GLU A 68 -5.32 5.41 -9.54
CA GLU A 68 -4.52 6.06 -10.58
C GLU A 68 -3.05 5.58 -10.57
N ASP A 69 -2.68 4.60 -9.74
CA ASP A 69 -1.34 4.03 -9.61
C ASP A 69 -0.98 3.07 -10.77
N ALA A 70 -1.20 3.51 -12.01
CA ALA A 70 -1.03 2.71 -13.23
C ALA A 70 0.41 2.17 -13.43
N ILE A 71 1.40 2.77 -12.78
CA ILE A 71 2.81 2.34 -12.82
C ILE A 71 3.28 1.69 -11.51
N ALA A 72 2.34 1.27 -10.64
CA ALA A 72 2.60 0.72 -9.32
C ALA A 72 3.45 1.66 -8.46
N VAL A 73 2.99 2.90 -8.31
CA VAL A 73 3.61 3.95 -7.49
C VAL A 73 2.48 4.72 -6.80
N ASP A 74 2.48 4.70 -5.47
CA ASP A 74 1.50 5.41 -4.64
C ASP A 74 1.87 6.89 -4.43
N GLY A 75 3.09 7.29 -4.77
CA GLY A 75 3.48 8.70 -4.78
C GLY A 75 4.96 8.96 -5.04
N SER A 76 5.33 10.24 -4.93
CA SER A 76 6.70 10.72 -5.10
C SER A 76 7.17 11.55 -3.90
N LEU A 77 8.43 11.36 -3.51
CA LEU A 77 9.13 12.23 -2.56
C LEU A 77 9.94 13.24 -3.35
N GLU A 78 9.76 14.52 -3.04
CA GLU A 78 10.39 15.63 -3.76
C GLU A 78 11.71 16.02 -3.10
N PHE A 79 12.82 15.77 -3.80
CA PHE A 79 14.13 16.31 -3.46
C PHE A 79 14.51 17.44 -4.43
N ALA A 80 15.54 18.22 -4.08
CA ALA A 80 15.92 19.39 -4.87
C ALA A 80 16.28 19.08 -6.34
N ILE A 81 16.93 17.94 -6.60
CA ILE A 81 17.38 17.58 -7.95
C ILE A 81 16.30 16.89 -8.78
N ALA A 82 15.51 16.01 -8.15
CA ALA A 82 14.48 15.19 -8.75
C ALA A 82 13.69 14.45 -7.67
N ALA A 83 12.54 13.92 -8.04
CA ALA A 83 11.76 13.08 -7.15
C ALA A 83 12.26 11.63 -7.09
N ALA A 84 12.09 10.97 -5.95
CA ALA A 84 12.07 9.51 -5.85
C ALA A 84 10.63 8.99 -5.90
N ARG A 85 10.42 7.78 -6.42
CA ARG A 85 9.10 7.14 -6.48
C ARG A 85 8.93 6.13 -5.35
N VAL A 86 7.72 5.96 -4.84
CA VAL A 86 7.42 4.98 -3.80
C VAL A 86 6.17 4.16 -4.07
N GLN A 87 6.25 2.85 -3.79
CA GLN A 87 5.07 2.00 -3.58
C GLN A 87 5.00 1.67 -2.10
N VAL A 88 3.89 1.98 -1.47
CA VAL A 88 3.54 1.70 -0.08
C VAL A 88 2.57 0.52 -0.03
N LYS A 89 2.95 -0.55 0.68
CA LYS A 89 2.03 -1.61 1.10
C LYS A 89 1.90 -1.60 2.61
N CYS A 90 0.69 -1.81 3.11
CA CYS A 90 0.40 -1.90 4.53
C CYS A 90 -0.17 -3.27 4.87
N SER A 91 0.39 -3.95 5.87
CA SER A 91 -0.03 -5.31 6.20
C SER A 91 0.19 -5.68 7.68
N SER A 92 -0.72 -6.49 8.19
CA SER A 92 -0.66 -7.14 9.51
C SER A 92 -0.17 -8.59 9.43
N GLN A 93 0.14 -9.10 8.23
CA GLN A 93 0.56 -10.50 8.04
C GLN A 93 2.01 -10.77 8.50
N PHE A 94 2.79 -9.72 8.69
CA PHE A 94 4.19 -9.80 9.14
C PHE A 94 4.34 -9.29 10.57
N LYS A 95 5.45 -9.65 11.20
CA LYS A 95 5.87 -9.08 12.48
C LYS A 95 6.90 -7.97 12.28
N ILE A 96 6.88 -7.00 13.19
CA ILE A 96 7.85 -5.90 13.20
C ILE A 96 9.25 -6.45 13.53
N ALA A 97 9.34 -7.28 14.56
CA ALA A 97 10.55 -8.03 14.88
C ALA A 97 10.87 -9.09 13.81
N GLY A 98 12.13 -9.52 13.75
CA GLY A 98 12.62 -10.56 12.84
C GLY A 98 13.75 -10.07 11.92
N LYS A 99 14.06 -10.86 10.88
CA LYS A 99 15.17 -10.58 9.95
C LYS A 99 14.71 -9.89 8.67
N SER A 100 13.62 -10.35 8.07
CA SER A 100 13.07 -9.79 6.83
C SER A 100 11.57 -10.09 6.71
N ALA A 101 10.91 -9.47 5.72
CA ALA A 101 9.59 -9.83 5.23
C ALA A 101 9.68 -10.02 3.71
N THR A 102 8.95 -11.01 3.17
CA THR A 102 8.93 -11.27 1.73
C THR A 102 7.56 -10.96 1.18
N TRP A 103 7.50 -10.12 0.14
CA TRP A 103 6.29 -9.74 -0.56
C TRP A 103 6.33 -10.27 -2.00
N ASN A 104 5.23 -10.84 -2.48
CA ASN A 104 5.14 -11.27 -3.88
C ASN A 104 4.80 -10.07 -4.76
N SER A 105 5.60 -9.81 -5.79
CA SER A 105 5.40 -8.71 -6.73
C SER A 105 4.81 -9.20 -8.05
N GLU A 106 3.92 -8.40 -8.61
CA GLU A 106 3.33 -8.68 -9.92
C GLU A 106 4.31 -8.37 -11.04
N LEU A 107 4.16 -9.04 -12.19
CA LEU A 107 5.05 -8.81 -13.34
C LEU A 107 4.99 -7.36 -13.82
N HIS A 108 3.78 -6.81 -13.97
CA HIS A 108 3.59 -5.46 -14.47
C HIS A 108 4.18 -4.37 -13.57
N TRP A 109 4.23 -4.60 -12.23
CA TRP A 109 4.93 -3.72 -11.29
C TRP A 109 6.42 -3.68 -11.58
N ARG A 110 7.04 -4.86 -11.70
CA ARG A 110 8.47 -5.01 -11.94
C ARG A 110 8.90 -4.41 -13.27
N GLU A 111 8.11 -4.62 -14.32
CA GLU A 111 8.33 -4.02 -15.64
C GLU A 111 8.28 -2.49 -15.55
N SER A 112 7.26 -1.94 -14.87
CA SER A 112 7.13 -0.49 -14.67
C SER A 112 8.32 0.10 -13.91
N TRP A 113 8.72 -0.52 -12.80
CA TRP A 113 9.84 -0.06 -11.98
C TRP A 113 11.17 -0.12 -12.71
N ALA A 114 11.42 -1.17 -13.51
CA ALA A 114 12.66 -1.33 -14.26
C ALA A 114 12.91 -0.23 -15.31
N THR A 115 11.86 0.45 -15.77
CA THR A 115 11.99 1.60 -16.70
C THR A 115 12.37 2.90 -15.99
N SER A 116 12.26 2.96 -14.66
CA SER A 116 12.48 4.18 -13.89
C SER A 116 13.97 4.53 -13.79
N ARG A 117 14.31 5.74 -14.25
CA ARG A 117 15.68 6.30 -14.15
C ARG A 117 15.98 6.97 -12.81
N VAL A 118 14.94 7.19 -12.00
CA VAL A 118 15.06 7.62 -10.60
C VAL A 118 14.78 6.44 -9.68
N PRO A 119 15.30 6.43 -8.44
CA PRO A 119 15.02 5.37 -7.48
C PRO A 119 13.52 5.13 -7.29
N VAL A 120 13.16 3.85 -7.24
CA VAL A 120 11.82 3.39 -6.83
C VAL A 120 11.98 2.58 -5.56
N TYR A 121 11.34 3.02 -4.48
CA TYR A 121 11.38 2.34 -3.20
C TYR A 121 10.06 1.65 -2.91
N PHE A 122 10.14 0.37 -2.55
CA PHE A 122 9.02 -0.36 -1.98
C PHE A 122 9.07 -0.21 -0.45
N ILE A 123 8.01 0.35 0.12
CA ILE A 123 7.83 0.56 1.55
C ILE A 123 6.77 -0.41 2.05
N LEU A 124 7.14 -1.23 3.03
CA LEU A 124 6.24 -2.13 3.74
C LEU A 124 5.97 -1.57 5.14
N VAL A 125 4.77 -1.02 5.33
CA VAL A 125 4.23 -0.67 6.64
C VAL A 125 3.65 -1.91 7.30
N ILE A 126 4.19 -2.28 8.45
CA ILE A 126 3.75 -3.45 9.20
C ILE A 126 2.99 -2.97 10.42
N LEU A 127 1.75 -3.45 10.52
CA LEU A 127 0.87 -3.23 11.65
C LEU A 127 1.11 -4.31 12.69
N GLU A 128 1.23 -3.91 13.95
CA GLU A 128 1.32 -4.88 15.05
C GLU A 128 0.01 -5.67 15.24
N HIS A 129 -1.12 -4.99 15.01
CA HIS A 129 -2.47 -5.52 15.19
C HIS A 129 -3.26 -5.53 13.88
N ASN A 130 -4.08 -6.57 13.69
CA ASN A 130 -4.98 -6.63 12.53
C ASN A 130 -6.19 -5.70 12.67
N ASP A 131 -6.69 -5.53 13.90
CA ASP A 131 -7.82 -4.67 14.21
C ASP A 131 -7.43 -3.18 14.13
N ALA A 132 -8.19 -2.42 13.33
CA ALA A 132 -7.98 -1.00 13.10
C ALA A 132 -8.11 -0.14 14.35
N SER A 133 -8.92 -0.57 15.33
CA SER A 133 -9.06 0.13 16.61
C SER A 133 -7.75 0.21 17.40
N ASN A 134 -6.78 -0.65 17.08
CA ASN A 134 -5.49 -0.76 17.76
C ASN A 134 -4.30 -0.22 16.94
N TRP A 135 -4.52 0.37 15.77
CA TRP A 135 -3.42 0.93 14.96
C TRP A 135 -2.84 2.22 15.56
N ILE A 136 -3.70 3.01 16.20
CA ILE A 136 -3.36 4.28 16.82
C ILE A 136 -3.84 4.24 18.27
N GLN A 137 -2.92 4.49 19.21
CA GLN A 137 -3.24 4.60 20.63
C GLN A 137 -3.08 6.05 21.07
N HIS A 138 -4.14 6.64 21.63
CA HIS A 138 -4.11 7.99 22.16
C HIS A 138 -3.84 7.99 23.66
N HIS A 139 -3.07 8.97 24.12
CA HIS A 139 -2.80 9.22 25.53
C HIS A 139 -2.72 10.73 25.78
N ALA A 140 -2.67 11.14 27.06
CA ALA A 140 -2.74 12.55 27.44
C ALA A 140 -1.63 13.43 26.83
N THR A 141 -0.50 12.83 26.48
CA THR A 141 0.70 13.54 25.98
C THR A 141 0.96 13.32 24.49
N GLY A 142 0.09 12.61 23.78
CA GLY A 142 0.32 12.32 22.37
C GLY A 142 -0.38 11.08 21.86
N THR A 143 0.19 10.53 20.79
CA THR A 143 -0.38 9.43 20.02
C THR A 143 0.73 8.48 19.58
N ASP A 144 0.54 7.20 19.82
CA ASP A 144 1.42 6.12 19.38
C ASP A 144 0.82 5.42 18.15
N HIS A 145 1.61 5.33 17.09
CA HIS A 145 1.31 4.44 15.97
C HIS A 145 1.90 3.06 16.23
N LYS A 146 1.06 2.02 16.35
CA LYS A 146 1.48 0.62 16.55
C LYS A 146 1.89 -0.03 15.23
N ALA A 147 2.84 0.61 14.55
CA ALA A 147 3.26 0.25 13.22
C ALA A 147 4.75 0.55 12.96
N ALA A 148 5.27 -0.05 11.90
CA ALA A 148 6.65 0.09 11.48
C ALA A 148 6.81 0.02 9.98
N ALA A 149 7.45 1.03 9.38
CA ALA A 149 7.79 0.99 7.96
C ALA A 149 9.21 0.47 7.73
N PHE A 150 9.36 -0.42 6.76
CA PHE A 150 10.63 -0.92 6.26
C PHE A 150 10.68 -0.75 4.76
N TRP A 151 11.85 -0.76 4.15
CA TRP A 151 11.97 -0.42 2.73
C TRP A 151 13.06 -1.21 1.99
N VAL A 152 12.96 -1.20 0.67
CA VAL A 152 14.01 -1.66 -0.25
C VAL A 152 13.87 -0.93 -1.58
N ARG A 153 14.99 -0.70 -2.28
CA ARG A 153 14.96 -0.20 -3.66
C ARG A 153 14.63 -1.33 -4.63
N VAL A 154 13.71 -1.12 -5.55
CA VAL A 154 13.16 -2.19 -6.42
C VAL A 154 13.47 -2.04 -7.90
N ASN A 155 13.99 -0.89 -8.33
CA ASN A 155 14.36 -0.66 -9.74
C ASN A 155 15.83 -1.02 -10.07
N GLU A 156 16.60 -1.57 -9.12
CA GLU A 156 17.98 -2.06 -9.32
C GLU A 156 18.14 -3.56 -9.05
N VAL A 157 17.09 -4.24 -8.61
CA VAL A 157 17.15 -5.66 -8.24
C VAL A 157 16.76 -6.50 -9.45
N THR A 158 17.44 -7.62 -9.66
CA THR A 158 17.03 -8.63 -10.65
C THR A 158 15.54 -8.93 -10.45
N PRO A 159 14.71 -8.94 -11.51
CA PRO A 159 13.26 -9.09 -11.40
C PRO A 159 12.88 -10.51 -10.94
N SER A 160 13.03 -10.78 -9.64
CA SER A 160 12.34 -11.87 -8.95
C SER A 160 10.91 -11.43 -8.67
N ASP A 161 9.99 -12.39 -8.70
CA ASP A 161 8.62 -12.27 -8.21
C ASP A 161 8.54 -12.02 -6.69
N LYS A 162 9.67 -11.92 -5.99
CA LYS A 162 9.75 -11.73 -4.54
C LYS A 162 10.59 -10.50 -4.19
N ILE A 163 9.96 -9.58 -3.47
CA ILE A 163 10.61 -8.45 -2.83
C ILE A 163 10.96 -8.88 -1.40
N VAL A 164 12.25 -8.96 -1.09
CA VAL A 164 12.71 -9.21 0.28
C VAL A 164 13.02 -7.87 0.93
N VAL A 165 12.29 -7.54 1.99
CA VAL A 165 12.43 -6.30 2.77
C VAL A 165 13.16 -6.62 4.09
N PRO A 166 14.46 -6.29 4.22
CA PRO A 166 15.20 -6.53 5.46
C PRO A 166 14.68 -5.65 6.60
N LYS A 167 14.61 -6.18 7.82
CA LYS A 167 14.19 -5.39 9.00
C LYS A 167 15.25 -4.38 9.44
N THR A 168 16.49 -4.55 9.01
CA THR A 168 17.55 -3.56 9.18
C THR A 168 17.30 -2.30 8.35
N GLN A 169 16.52 -2.39 7.26
CA GLN A 169 16.11 -1.24 6.45
C GLN A 169 14.86 -0.61 7.03
N ARG A 170 14.95 -0.09 8.25
CA ARG A 170 13.87 0.67 8.89
C ARG A 170 13.75 2.03 8.20
N LEU A 171 12.53 2.44 7.87
CA LEU A 171 12.27 3.79 7.39
C LEU A 171 12.27 4.76 8.57
N THR A 172 13.21 5.71 8.54
CA THR A 172 13.36 6.81 9.50
C THR A 172 13.70 8.11 8.75
N VAL A 173 13.87 9.22 9.47
CA VAL A 173 14.32 10.48 8.87
C VAL A 173 15.70 10.32 8.21
N GLU A 174 16.61 9.58 8.83
CA GLU A 174 17.97 9.33 8.30
C GLU A 174 17.94 8.57 6.97
N THR A 175 16.92 7.74 6.75
CA THR A 175 16.70 7.06 5.46
C THR A 175 16.51 8.06 4.32
N LEU A 176 15.83 9.18 4.57
CA LEU A 176 15.53 10.15 3.51
C LEU A 176 16.78 10.91 3.07
N THR A 177 17.71 11.17 4.00
CA THR A 177 19.05 11.68 3.66
C THR A 177 19.83 10.70 2.80
N GLN A 178 19.66 9.38 3.01
CA GLN A 178 20.24 8.37 2.15
C GLN A 178 19.59 8.39 0.76
N TRP A 179 18.26 8.44 0.68
CA TRP A 179 17.54 8.47 -0.59
C TRP A 179 17.86 9.70 -1.41
N GLU A 180 18.00 10.87 -0.80
CA GLU A 180 18.44 12.08 -1.49
C GLU A 180 19.80 11.87 -2.18
N LYS A 181 20.77 11.25 -1.49
CA LYS A 181 22.08 10.93 -2.08
C LYS A 181 21.96 9.94 -3.24
N GLU A 182 21.12 8.93 -3.10
CA GLU A 182 20.86 7.95 -4.18
C GLU A 182 20.23 8.64 -5.39
N VAL A 183 19.26 9.54 -5.18
CA VAL A 183 18.66 10.35 -6.26
C VAL A 183 19.72 11.24 -6.91
N ASN A 184 20.54 11.96 -6.14
CA ASN A 184 21.62 12.80 -6.66
C ASN A 184 22.62 12.00 -7.52
N SER A 185 22.90 10.75 -7.13
CA SER A 185 23.82 9.89 -7.88
C SER A 185 23.32 9.54 -9.28
N CYS A 186 21.99 9.54 -9.50
CA CYS A 186 21.40 9.29 -10.83
C CYS A 186 21.72 10.41 -11.85
N PHE A 187 22.15 11.59 -11.40
CA PHE A 187 22.42 12.75 -12.25
C PHE A 187 23.89 13.17 -12.25
N THR A 188 24.75 12.46 -11.52
CA THR A 188 26.18 12.74 -11.48
C THR A 188 26.89 11.86 -12.52
N PRO A 189 27.63 12.42 -13.48
CA PRO A 189 28.38 11.62 -14.45
C PRO A 189 29.41 10.75 -13.74
N THR A 190 29.48 9.46 -14.07
CA THR A 190 30.59 8.60 -13.68
C THR A 190 31.83 9.07 -14.45
N LEU A 191 32.80 9.64 -13.75
CA LEU A 191 34.11 10.00 -14.31
C LEU A 191 34.92 8.75 -14.66
#